data_AF-A0A7W1ZK47-F1
#
_entry.id   AF-A0A7W1ZK47-F1
#
_cell.length_a   1.000
_cell.length_b   1.000
_cell.length_c   1.000
_cell.angle_alpha   90.00
_cell.angle_beta   90.00
_cell.angle_gamma   90.00
#
_symmetry.space_group_name_H-M   'P 1'
#
loop_
_entity.id
_entity.type
_entity.pdbx_description
1 polymer ?
#
loop_
_entity_poly.entity_id
_entity_poly.type
_entity_poly.pdbx_seq_one_letter_code
_entity_poly.pdbx_strand_id
1 'polypeptide(L)'
;MIKIINEEKKTQYWNHFTDESHRSFRPKKITDIRLKQIKEIVLNDDFLWQEVISRHQALDKTPNELQETSPSNYKQARANFLAMIREKIQRHLAQLTE
;
A
#
# COMPACT_ATOMS: atom_id res chain seq x y z
N MET A 1 13.66 15.72 7.90
CA MET A 1 13.74 14.47 8.69
C MET A 1 12.85 13.44 8.03
N ILE A 2 13.43 12.38 7.48
CA ILE A 2 12.65 11.22 7.01
C ILE A 2 12.21 10.49 8.29
N LYS A 3 10.92 10.55 8.62
CA LYS A 3 10.40 9.77 9.75
C LYS A 3 10.39 8.29 9.33
N ILE A 4 11.12 7.46 10.05
CA ILE A 4 11.18 6.02 9.81
C ILE A 4 9.79 5.42 10.10
N ILE A 5 9.23 4.72 9.12
CA ILE A 5 7.96 4.01 9.27
C ILE A 5 8.31 2.58 9.68
N ASN A 6 7.89 2.18 10.88
CA ASN A 6 8.19 0.84 11.39
C ASN A 6 7.44 -0.26 10.60
N GLU A 7 7.94 -1.49 10.66
CA GLU A 7 7.37 -2.63 9.92
C GLU A 7 5.93 -2.98 10.32
N GLU A 8 5.59 -2.80 11.60
CA GLU A 8 4.24 -3.04 12.10
C GLU A 8 3.23 -2.14 11.38
N LYS A 9 3.54 -0.85 11.22
CA LYS A 9 2.69 0.12 10.53
C LYS A 9 2.54 -0.24 9.05
N LYS A 10 3.65 -0.57 8.38
CA LYS A 10 3.64 -1.02 6.98
C LYS A 10 2.70 -2.23 6.81
N THR A 11 2.79 -3.19 7.73
CA THR A 11 1.98 -4.41 7.71
C THR A 11 0.51 -4.12 8.00
N GLN A 12 0.19 -3.22 8.94
CA GLN A 12 -1.19 -2.79 9.21
C GLN A 12 -1.83 -2.20 7.96
N TYR A 13 -1.16 -1.26 7.28
CA TYR A 13 -1.68 -0.64 6.07
C TYR A 13 -1.75 -1.61 4.89
N TRP A 14 -0.75 -2.48 4.74
CA TRP A 14 -0.77 -3.56 3.75
C TRP A 14 -2.01 -4.44 3.94
N ASN A 15 -2.21 -4.99 5.14
CA ASN A 15 -3.32 -5.89 5.43
C ASN A 15 -4.65 -5.19 5.19
N HIS A 16 -4.79 -3.94 5.64
CA HIS A 16 -6.01 -3.16 5.44
C HIS A 16 -6.33 -2.93 3.97
N PHE A 17 -5.38 -2.44 3.16
CA PHE A 17 -5.66 -2.14 1.75
C PHE A 17 -5.74 -3.39 0.86
N THR A 18 -5.17 -4.51 1.31
CA THR A 18 -5.25 -5.80 0.60
C THR A 18 -6.30 -6.75 1.18
N ASP A 19 -7.13 -6.27 2.10
CA ASP A 19 -8.25 -7.03 2.65
C ASP A 19 -9.30 -7.34 1.57
N GLU A 20 -10.06 -8.41 1.79
CA GLU A 20 -11.13 -8.86 0.90
C GLU A 20 -12.23 -7.80 0.72
N SER A 21 -12.58 -7.08 1.80
CA SER A 21 -13.57 -6.00 1.77
C SER A 21 -13.20 -4.85 0.81
N HIS A 22 -11.91 -4.73 0.47
CA HIS A 22 -11.39 -3.71 -0.43
C HIS A 22 -11.16 -4.22 -1.87
N ARG A 23 -11.49 -5.48 -2.19
CA ARG A 23 -11.33 -6.05 -3.54
C ARG A 23 -11.99 -5.23 -4.65
N SER A 24 -13.18 -4.70 -4.41
CA SER A 24 -13.94 -3.92 -5.40
C SER A 24 -13.24 -2.62 -5.84
N PHE A 25 -12.27 -2.13 -5.06
CA PHE A 25 -11.51 -0.92 -5.38
C PHE A 25 -10.21 -1.22 -6.14
N ARG A 26 -9.84 -2.49 -6.30
CA ARG A 26 -8.58 -2.87 -6.92
C ARG A 26 -8.65 -2.70 -8.43
N PRO A 27 -7.68 -2.01 -9.05
CA PRO A 27 -7.53 -2.00 -10.50
C PRO A 27 -7.45 -3.41 -11.08
N LYS A 28 -7.94 -3.57 -12.31
CA LYS A 28 -7.73 -4.80 -13.11
C LYS A 28 -6.25 -5.19 -13.06
N LYS A 29 -5.95 -6.49 -12.94
CA LYS A 29 -4.60 -7.08 -12.85
C LYS A 29 -3.96 -7.13 -11.45
N ILE A 30 -4.59 -6.58 -10.40
CA ILE A 30 -4.16 -6.78 -9.01
C ILE A 30 -4.96 -7.95 -8.39
N THR A 31 -4.40 -9.16 -8.45
CA THR A 31 -5.01 -10.38 -7.89
C THR A 31 -4.33 -10.76 -6.58
N ASP A 32 -4.99 -11.57 -5.74
CA ASP A 32 -4.41 -12.04 -4.47
C ASP A 32 -3.10 -12.80 -4.68
N ILE A 33 -3.01 -13.62 -5.73
CA ILE A 33 -1.77 -14.33 -6.11
C ILE A 33 -0.65 -13.33 -6.36
N ARG A 34 -0.91 -12.27 -7.13
CA ARG A 34 0.09 -11.25 -7.45
C ARG A 34 0.49 -10.42 -6.24
N LEU A 35 -0.47 -10.07 -5.39
CA LEU A 35 -0.19 -9.39 -4.12
C LEU A 35 0.72 -10.24 -3.23
N LYS A 36 0.48 -11.55 -3.15
CA LYS A 36 1.35 -12.48 -2.40
C LYS A 36 2.78 -12.51 -2.96
N GLN A 37 2.94 -12.50 -4.29
CA GLN A 37 4.26 -12.51 -4.94
C GLN A 37 5.09 -11.27 -4.64
N ILE A 38 4.45 -10.09 -4.51
CA ILE A 38 5.17 -8.82 -4.32
C ILE A 38 5.17 -8.32 -2.87
N LYS A 39 4.57 -9.04 -1.92
CA LYS A 39 4.39 -8.57 -0.53
C LYS A 39 5.71 -8.12 0.10
N GLU A 40 6.73 -8.97 0.06
CA GLU A 40 8.05 -8.66 0.62
C GLU A 40 8.72 -7.48 -0.09
N ILE A 41 8.57 -7.39 -1.41
CA ILE A 41 9.09 -6.27 -2.23
C ILE A 41 8.41 -4.94 -1.86
N VAL A 42 7.17 -5.00 -1.41
CA VAL A 42 6.39 -3.82 -1.00
C VAL A 42 6.73 -3.44 0.44
N LEU A 43 6.78 -4.39 1.37
CA LEU A 43 7.10 -4.10 2.78
C LEU A 43 8.51 -3.49 2.93
N ASN A 44 9.45 -3.92 2.09
CA ASN A 44 10.81 -3.38 2.06
C ASN A 44 10.97 -2.09 1.24
N ASP A 45 9.91 -1.56 0.61
CA ASP A 45 9.98 -0.32 -0.15
C ASP A 45 9.66 0.90 0.72
N ASP A 46 10.69 1.51 1.30
CA ASP A 46 10.55 2.71 2.13
C ASP A 46 9.92 3.89 1.40
N PHE A 47 10.19 4.07 0.09
CA PHE A 47 9.62 5.15 -0.69
C PHE A 47 8.11 5.00 -0.82
N LEU A 48 7.62 3.79 -1.09
CA LEU A 48 6.19 3.48 -1.11
C LEU A 48 5.53 3.86 0.20
N TRP A 49 6.12 3.49 1.33
CA TRP A 49 5.52 3.78 2.62
C TRP A 49 5.56 5.27 2.99
N GLN A 50 6.58 6.01 2.56
CA GLN A 50 6.57 7.48 2.69
C GLN A 50 5.40 8.11 1.91
N GLU A 51 5.16 7.65 0.67
CA GLU A 51 4.09 8.17 -0.19
C GLU A 51 2.67 7.77 0.25
N VAL A 52 2.55 6.68 1.01
CA VAL A 52 1.26 6.14 1.49
C VAL A 52 0.95 6.61 2.91
N ILE A 53 1.95 6.72 3.80
CA ILE A 53 1.73 7.00 5.23
C ILE A 53 2.19 8.41 5.59
N SER A 54 3.45 8.73 5.35
CA SER A 54 4.07 9.99 5.79
C SER A 54 3.43 11.20 5.10
N ARG A 55 3.26 11.12 3.77
CA ARG A 55 2.64 12.16 2.93
C ARG A 55 1.21 12.50 3.34
N HIS A 56 0.50 11.55 3.95
CA HIS A 56 -0.92 11.67 4.31
C HIS A 56 -1.17 11.87 5.80
N GLN A 57 -0.13 12.27 6.56
CA GLN A 57 -0.18 12.51 8.01
C GLN A 57 -0.69 11.30 8.80
N ALA A 58 -0.33 10.09 8.35
CA ALA A 58 -0.87 8.83 8.86
C ALA A 58 0.10 8.07 9.78
N LEU A 59 1.24 8.68 10.12
CA LEU A 59 2.28 8.07 10.96
C LEU A 59 1.72 7.65 12.33
N ASP A 60 0.89 8.49 12.91
CA ASP A 60 0.32 8.29 14.25
C ASP A 60 -1.09 7.66 14.20
N LYS A 61 -1.58 7.27 13.02
CA LYS A 61 -2.95 6.74 12.83
C LYS A 61 -2.97 5.37 12.19
N THR A 62 -3.74 4.44 12.74
CA THR A 62 -4.10 3.19 12.03
C THR A 62 -4.92 3.51 10.77
N PRO A 63 -5.06 2.57 9.82
CA PRO A 63 -5.86 2.79 8.62
C PRO A 63 -7.31 3.16 8.93
N ASN A 64 -7.91 2.53 9.95
CA ASN A 64 -9.27 2.81 10.41
C ASN A 64 -9.38 4.23 11.00
N GLU A 65 -8.47 4.61 11.90
CA GLU A 65 -8.46 5.96 12.48
C GLU A 65 -8.24 7.03 11.40
N LEU A 66 -7.40 6.76 10.40
CA LEU A 66 -7.22 7.67 9.26
C LEU A 66 -8.50 7.79 8.45
N GLN A 67 -9.21 6.68 8.22
CA GLN A 67 -10.48 6.65 7.51
C GLN A 67 -11.56 7.48 8.23
N GLU A 68 -11.64 7.40 9.55
CA GLU A 68 -12.62 8.12 10.36
C GLU A 68 -12.27 9.59 10.52
N THR A 69 -11.02 9.89 10.90
CA THR A 69 -10.59 11.27 11.23
C THR A 69 -10.23 12.09 10.00
N SER A 70 -9.86 11.45 8.89
CA SER A 70 -9.37 12.13 7.69
C SER A 70 -9.69 11.31 6.42
N PRO A 71 -10.98 11.13 6.07
CA PRO A 71 -11.40 10.26 4.96
C PRO A 71 -10.79 10.65 3.60
N SER A 72 -10.51 11.94 3.39
CA SER A 72 -9.82 12.41 2.17
C SER A 72 -8.38 11.90 2.09
N ASN A 73 -7.62 11.98 3.19
CA ASN A 73 -6.25 11.47 3.26
C ASN A 73 -6.24 9.94 3.12
N TYR A 74 -7.19 9.25 3.74
CA TYR A 74 -7.36 7.81 3.58
C TYR A 74 -7.58 7.40 2.12
N LYS A 75 -8.48 8.09 1.40
CA LYS A 75 -8.74 7.84 -0.02
C LYS A 75 -7.49 8.06 -0.87
N GLN A 76 -6.74 9.13 -0.61
CA GLN A 76 -5.50 9.44 -1.33
C GLN A 76 -4.39 8.41 -1.03
N ALA A 77 -4.19 8.06 0.24
CA ALA A 77 -3.24 7.02 0.65
C ALA A 77 -3.52 5.69 -0.04
N ARG A 78 -4.79 5.26 -0.06
CA ARG A 78 -5.21 4.03 -0.73
C ARG A 78 -5.02 4.10 -2.25
N ALA A 79 -5.33 5.24 -2.87
CA ALA A 79 -5.13 5.43 -4.31
C ALA A 79 -3.65 5.36 -4.68
N ASN A 80 -2.79 6.05 -3.92
CA ASN A 80 -1.33 6.00 -4.09
C ASN A 80 -0.81 4.57 -3.92
N PHE A 81 -1.24 3.88 -2.86
CA PHE A 81 -0.88 2.49 -2.62
C PHE A 81 -1.22 1.62 -3.83
N LEU A 82 -2.46 1.65 -4.31
CA LEU A 82 -2.88 0.80 -5.44
C LEU A 82 -2.15 1.15 -6.76
N ALA A 83 -1.83 2.43 -6.99
CA ALA A 83 -1.05 2.84 -8.15
C ALA A 83 0.37 2.25 -8.12
N MET A 84 1.07 2.39 -6.99
CA MET A 84 2.44 1.89 -6.84
C MET A 84 2.50 0.35 -6.82
N ILE A 85 1.50 -0.31 -6.23
CA ILE A 85 1.35 -1.76 -6.28
C ILE A 85 1.22 -2.26 -7.72
N ARG A 86 0.40 -1.58 -8.52
CA ARG A 86 0.23 -1.94 -9.93
C ARG A 86 1.56 -1.84 -10.69
N GLU A 87 2.33 -0.78 -10.49
CA GLU A 87 3.64 -0.62 -11.11
C GLU A 87 4.61 -1.73 -10.69
N LYS A 88 4.66 -2.06 -9.39
CA LYS A 88 5.48 -3.16 -8.87
C LYS A 88 5.11 -4.51 -9.46
N ILE A 89 3.82 -4.82 -9.57
CA ILE A 89 3.33 -6.04 -10.24
C ILE A 89 3.80 -6.06 -11.69
N GLN A 90 3.67 -4.95 -12.43
CA GLN A 90 4.09 -4.89 -13.83
C GLN A 90 5.60 -5.11 -14.00
N ARG A 91 6.43 -4.50 -13.15
CA ARG A 91 7.88 -4.70 -13.17
C ARG A 91 8.28 -6.14 -12.81
N HIS A 92 7.65 -6.70 -11.77
CA HIS A 92 7.91 -8.08 -11.37
C HIS A 92 7.54 -9.09 -12.47
N LEU A 93 6.42 -8.87 -13.17
CA LEU A 93 6.04 -9.73 -14.29
C LEU A 93 6.99 -9.62 -15.48
N ALA A 94 7.51 -8.42 -15.78
CA ALA A 94 8.49 -8.22 -16.84
C ALA A 94 9.78 -9.00 -16.58
N GLN A 95 10.27 -8.97 -15.33
CA GLN A 95 11.46 -9.71 -14.89
C GLN A 95 11.32 -11.25 -14.99
N LEU A 96 10.10 -11.78 -14.95
CA LEU A 96 9.85 -13.22 -15.08
C LEU A 96 9.74 -13.70 -16.53
N THR A 97 9.66 -12.76 -17.49
CA THR A 97 9.55 -13.04 -18.92
C THR A 97 10.87 -12.87 -19.67
N GLU A 98 11.93 -12.46 -18.97
CA GLU A 98 13.32 -12.38 -19.44
C GLU A 98 14.10 -13.64 -19.02
#